data_AF-A0A0A3HTY5-F1
#
_entry.id   AF-A0A0A3HTY5-F1
#
_cell.length_a   1.000
_cell.length_b   1.000
_cell.length_c   1.000
_cell.angle_alpha   90.00
_cell.angle_beta   90.00
_cell.angle_gamma   90.00
#
_symmetry.space_group_name_H-M   'P 1'
#
loop_
_entity.id
_entity.type
_entity.pdbx_description
1 polymer ?
#
loop_
_entity_poly.entity_id
_entity_poly.type
_entity_poly.pdbx_seq_one_letter_code
_entity_poly.pdbx_strand_id
1 'polypeptide(L)'
;MQDYYNEEYLYQLITSTIQAVGMHNEVKQDESGINMTYNFISNCVGFDACRLVEAWKEIEAAIPFEQYVITLTMHELGHAMDREALQQSLSRTLEIMEIKAEHSERELYTNEHLLSIIIEEHEMNITFEETAWHNAKRLNEKANLVDEVTFELIKNQGLATYNSIYEEDLAIYSRVMHQTLQTV
;
A
#
# COMPACT_ATOMS: atom_id res chain seq x y z
N MET A 1 -21.06 -9.65 -17.27
CA MET A 1 -19.79 -8.91 -17.16
C MET A 1 -18.94 -9.34 -15.96
N GLN A 2 -19.46 -10.18 -15.05
CA GLN A 2 -18.74 -10.63 -13.85
C GLN A 2 -17.98 -11.96 -14.04
N ASP A 3 -18.31 -12.74 -15.08
CA ASP A 3 -17.74 -14.09 -15.28
C ASP A 3 -16.32 -14.12 -15.89
N TYR A 4 -15.78 -12.99 -16.37
CA TYR A 4 -14.50 -12.96 -17.09
C TYR A 4 -13.28 -12.78 -16.17
N TYR A 5 -13.39 -11.97 -15.11
CA TYR A 5 -12.32 -11.70 -14.14
C TYR A 5 -12.49 -12.57 -12.89
N ASN A 6 -12.48 -13.89 -13.09
CA ASN A 6 -12.57 -14.84 -11.99
C ASN A 6 -11.18 -15.07 -11.35
N GLU A 7 -11.18 -15.76 -10.21
CA GLU A 7 -9.98 -16.07 -9.42
C GLU A 7 -8.90 -16.77 -10.26
N GLU A 8 -9.26 -17.73 -11.09
CA GLU A 8 -8.31 -18.48 -11.93
C GLU A 8 -7.61 -17.56 -12.94
N TYR A 9 -8.36 -16.68 -13.60
CA TYR A 9 -7.81 -15.70 -14.53
C TYR A 9 -6.83 -14.76 -13.84
N LEU A 10 -7.22 -14.20 -12.69
CA LEU A 10 -6.39 -13.29 -11.93
C LEU A 10 -5.12 -13.98 -11.40
N TYR A 11 -5.26 -15.20 -10.88
CA TYR A 11 -4.13 -16.01 -10.45
C TYR A 11 -3.10 -16.18 -11.58
N GLN A 12 -3.55 -16.50 -12.80
CA GLN A 12 -2.69 -16.66 -13.96
C GLN A 12 -2.03 -15.34 -14.38
N LEU A 13 -2.79 -14.24 -14.38
CA LEU A 13 -2.27 -12.91 -14.72
C LEU A 13 -1.19 -12.46 -13.75
N ILE A 14 -1.44 -12.58 -12.45
CA ILE A 14 -0.49 -12.23 -11.38
C ILE A 14 0.75 -13.12 -11.47
N THR A 15 0.57 -14.44 -11.56
CA THR A 15 1.69 -15.39 -11.65
C THR A 15 2.56 -15.15 -12.88
N SER A 16 1.96 -14.91 -14.05
CA SER A 16 2.71 -14.63 -15.27
C SER A 16 3.45 -13.30 -15.20
N THR A 17 2.89 -12.29 -14.53
CA THR A 17 3.56 -11.01 -14.25
C THR A 17 4.79 -11.19 -13.37
N ILE A 18 4.65 -11.93 -12.25
CA ILE A 18 5.75 -12.26 -11.33
C ILE A 18 6.89 -12.95 -12.08
N GLN A 19 6.57 -13.92 -12.94
CA GLN A 19 7.54 -14.63 -13.76
C GLN A 19 8.21 -13.72 -14.80
N ALA A 20 7.45 -12.84 -15.45
CA ALA A 20 7.95 -11.93 -16.48
C ALA A 20 9.00 -10.95 -15.93
N VAL A 21 8.88 -10.54 -14.66
CA VAL A 21 9.87 -9.68 -13.99
C VAL A 21 10.99 -10.46 -13.31
N GLY A 22 11.02 -11.79 -13.47
CA GLY A 22 12.09 -12.67 -12.96
C GLY A 22 12.01 -12.94 -11.46
N MET A 23 10.82 -12.81 -10.85
CA MET A 23 10.56 -13.11 -9.44
C MET A 23 9.79 -14.42 -9.30
N HIS A 24 9.72 -14.93 -8.06
CA HIS A 24 9.19 -16.26 -7.76
C HIS A 24 8.33 -16.29 -6.48
N ASN A 25 7.70 -15.17 -6.15
CA ASN A 25 6.81 -15.08 -5.00
C ASN A 25 5.60 -16.00 -5.20
N GLU A 26 5.15 -16.65 -4.12
CA GLU A 26 3.93 -17.43 -4.11
C GLU A 26 2.73 -16.48 -4.23
N VAL A 27 1.70 -16.89 -4.98
CA VAL A 27 0.43 -16.17 -5.12
C VAL A 27 -0.65 -16.91 -4.34
N LYS A 28 -1.46 -16.18 -3.57
CA LYS A 28 -2.60 -16.72 -2.82
C LYS A 28 -3.82 -15.85 -3.04
N GLN A 29 -4.95 -16.49 -3.29
CA GLN A 29 -6.24 -15.82 -3.10
C GLN A 29 -6.44 -15.60 -1.60
N ASP A 30 -6.93 -14.43 -1.24
CA ASP A 30 -7.49 -14.16 0.08
C ASP A 30 -8.87 -13.48 -0.04
N GLU A 31 -9.52 -13.28 1.11
CA GLU A 31 -10.81 -12.57 1.23
C GLU A 31 -10.65 -11.44 2.27
N SER A 32 -9.49 -10.78 2.26
CA SER A 32 -9.15 -9.74 3.24
C SER A 32 -9.93 -8.45 3.05
N GLY A 33 -10.58 -8.26 1.89
CA GLY A 33 -11.16 -6.97 1.48
C GLY A 33 -10.10 -5.96 1.04
N ILE A 34 -8.84 -6.37 0.90
CA ILE A 34 -7.74 -5.60 0.31
C ILE A 34 -7.50 -6.13 -1.09
N ASN A 35 -7.34 -5.25 -2.08
CA ASN A 35 -7.21 -5.63 -3.48
C ASN A 35 -6.03 -6.60 -3.72
N MET A 36 -4.83 -6.21 -3.31
CA MET A 36 -3.60 -6.98 -3.39
C MET A 36 -2.69 -6.59 -2.23
N THR A 37 -1.92 -7.54 -1.72
CA THR A 37 -1.01 -7.27 -0.61
C THR A 37 0.18 -8.21 -0.62
N TYR A 38 1.36 -7.69 -0.35
CA TYR A 38 2.54 -8.48 -0.07
C TYR A 38 2.67 -8.79 1.43
N ASN A 39 2.62 -10.07 1.77
CA ASN A 39 2.91 -10.53 3.12
C ASN A 39 4.41 -10.83 3.27
N PHE A 40 5.15 -9.94 3.95
CA PHE A 40 6.59 -10.08 4.15
C PHE A 40 6.99 -11.22 5.10
N ILE A 41 6.07 -11.74 5.92
CA ILE A 41 6.34 -12.89 6.81
C ILE A 41 6.36 -14.16 5.98
N SER A 42 5.28 -14.44 5.24
CA SER A 42 5.15 -15.64 4.39
C SER A 42 5.77 -15.48 3.00
N ASN A 43 6.22 -14.28 2.64
CA ASN A 43 6.82 -13.95 1.34
C ASN A 43 5.90 -14.27 0.15
N CYS A 44 4.61 -13.96 0.27
CA CYS A 44 3.61 -14.22 -0.76
C CYS A 44 2.82 -12.96 -1.12
N VAL A 45 2.31 -12.93 -2.34
CA VAL A 45 1.34 -11.93 -2.83
C VAL A 45 -0.06 -12.50 -2.62
N GLY A 46 -0.84 -11.87 -1.76
CA GLY A 46 -2.26 -12.09 -1.57
C GLY A 46 -3.07 -11.24 -2.54
N PHE A 47 -4.21 -11.72 -3.01
CA PHE A 47 -5.16 -10.92 -3.77
C PHE A 47 -6.61 -11.30 -3.46
N ASP A 48 -7.48 -10.30 -3.45
CA ASP A 48 -8.93 -10.47 -3.39
C ASP A 48 -9.53 -10.12 -4.76
N ALA A 49 -9.90 -11.16 -5.50
CA ALA A 49 -10.50 -11.04 -6.82
C ALA A 49 -11.70 -10.07 -6.90
N CYS A 50 -12.59 -10.09 -5.91
CA CYS A 50 -13.75 -9.21 -5.89
C CYS A 50 -13.34 -7.76 -5.66
N ARG A 51 -12.51 -7.54 -4.63
CA ARG A 51 -12.04 -6.20 -4.28
C ARG A 51 -11.19 -5.58 -5.41
N LEU A 52 -10.37 -6.36 -6.12
CA LEU A 52 -9.60 -5.87 -7.27
C LEU A 52 -10.49 -5.25 -8.35
N VAL A 53 -11.58 -5.94 -8.71
CA VAL A 53 -12.52 -5.48 -9.73
C VAL A 53 -13.27 -4.25 -9.25
N GLU A 54 -13.64 -4.19 -7.97
CA GLU A 54 -14.29 -3.01 -7.38
C GLU A 54 -13.35 -1.80 -7.35
N ALA A 55 -12.14 -1.97 -6.84
CA ALA A 55 -11.11 -0.92 -6.75
C ALA A 55 -10.77 -0.36 -8.13
N TRP A 56 -10.68 -1.22 -9.15
CA TRP A 56 -10.47 -0.78 -10.52
C TRP A 56 -11.64 0.06 -11.06
N LYS A 57 -12.88 -0.27 -10.72
CA LYS A 57 -14.07 0.50 -11.15
C LYS A 57 -14.20 1.84 -10.44
N GLU A 58 -13.56 2.00 -9.29
CA GLU A 58 -13.46 3.28 -8.57
C GLU A 58 -12.52 4.27 -9.30
N ILE A 59 -11.70 3.79 -10.23
CA ILE A 59 -10.80 4.62 -11.04
C ILE A 59 -11.59 5.32 -12.15
N GLU A 60 -11.62 6.65 -12.13
CA GLU A 60 -12.29 7.45 -13.17
C GLU A 60 -11.57 7.43 -14.53
N ALA A 61 -10.34 6.92 -14.59
CA ALA A 61 -9.53 6.80 -15.80
C ALA A 61 -9.85 5.51 -16.58
N ALA A 62 -9.81 5.60 -17.92
CA ALA A 62 -10.02 4.47 -18.82
C ALA A 62 -8.79 3.56 -18.90
N ILE A 63 -8.42 2.95 -17.78
CA ILE A 63 -7.28 2.03 -17.66
C ILE A 63 -7.76 0.60 -17.92
N PRO A 64 -7.12 -0.17 -18.82
CA PRO A 64 -7.42 -1.59 -18.98
C PRO A 64 -7.21 -2.34 -17.66
N PHE A 65 -8.15 -3.20 -17.27
CA PHE A 65 -8.09 -3.93 -16.00
C PHE A 65 -6.80 -4.74 -15.86
N GLU A 66 -6.31 -5.33 -16.94
CA GLU A 66 -5.07 -6.11 -16.93
C GLU A 66 -3.86 -5.25 -16.61
N GLN A 67 -3.80 -4.03 -17.15
CA GLN A 67 -2.72 -3.07 -16.87
C GLN A 67 -2.76 -2.61 -15.41
N TYR A 68 -3.96 -2.46 -14.84
CA TYR A 68 -4.14 -2.19 -13.43
C TYR A 68 -3.60 -3.33 -12.54
N VAL A 69 -4.01 -4.57 -12.81
CA VAL A 69 -3.56 -5.76 -12.06
C VAL A 69 -2.05 -5.97 -12.19
N ILE A 70 -1.49 -5.84 -13.40
CA ILE A 70 -0.04 -5.97 -13.64
C ILE A 70 0.73 -4.91 -12.84
N THR A 71 0.25 -3.66 -12.83
CA THR A 71 0.90 -2.57 -12.11
C THR A 71 0.88 -2.80 -10.59
N LEU A 72 -0.27 -3.19 -10.03
CA LEU A 72 -0.36 -3.53 -8.61
C LEU A 72 0.52 -4.74 -8.26
N THR A 73 0.57 -5.75 -9.12
CA THR A 73 1.47 -6.89 -8.91
C THR A 73 2.92 -6.43 -8.82
N MET A 74 3.36 -5.52 -9.70
CA MET A 74 4.72 -4.97 -9.63
C MET A 74 4.95 -4.11 -8.38
N HIS A 75 3.93 -3.40 -7.89
CA HIS A 75 3.98 -2.67 -6.62
C HIS A 75 4.20 -3.60 -5.43
N GLU A 76 3.43 -4.69 -5.31
CA GLU A 76 3.61 -5.69 -4.26
C GLU A 76 4.98 -6.36 -4.32
N LEU A 77 5.47 -6.65 -5.53
CA LEU A 77 6.84 -7.13 -5.73
C LEU A 77 7.88 -6.09 -5.36
N GLY A 78 7.56 -4.81 -5.49
CA GLY A 78 8.37 -3.70 -5.00
C GLY A 78 8.59 -3.75 -3.49
N HIS A 79 7.55 -4.10 -2.71
CA HIS A 79 7.71 -4.41 -1.28
C HIS A 79 8.54 -5.66 -1.05
N ALA A 80 8.37 -6.71 -1.87
CA ALA A 80 9.16 -7.93 -1.74
C ALA A 80 10.67 -7.70 -1.96
N MET A 81 11.03 -6.74 -2.83
CA MET A 81 12.42 -6.34 -3.03
C MET A 81 13.05 -5.65 -1.81
N ASP A 82 12.25 -5.05 -0.94
CA ASP A 82 12.69 -4.36 0.28
C ASP A 82 12.22 -5.07 1.56
N ARG A 83 12.03 -6.39 1.48
CA ARG A 83 11.55 -7.24 2.58
C ARG A 83 12.35 -7.06 3.87
N GLU A 84 13.66 -6.84 3.76
CA GLU A 84 14.53 -6.68 4.93
C GLU A 84 14.17 -5.42 5.73
N ALA A 85 13.89 -4.29 5.07
CA ALA A 85 13.47 -3.06 5.74
C ALA A 85 12.14 -3.24 6.47
N LEU A 86 11.17 -3.92 5.84
CA LEU A 86 9.89 -4.29 6.47
C LEU A 86 10.08 -5.20 7.69
N GLN A 87 11.05 -6.11 7.66
CA GLN A 87 11.37 -6.96 8.82
C GLN A 87 12.03 -6.16 9.95
N GLN A 88 12.87 -5.19 9.61
CA GLN A 88 13.55 -4.33 10.59
C GLN A 88 12.58 -3.37 11.28
N SER A 89 11.51 -2.93 10.62
CA SER A 89 10.48 -2.06 11.23
C SER A 89 9.50 -2.79 12.14
N LEU A 90 9.41 -4.13 12.04
CA LEU A 90 8.39 -4.94 12.73
C LEU A 90 8.29 -4.66 14.23
N SER A 91 9.42 -4.51 14.95
CA SER A 91 9.38 -4.23 16.39
C SER A 91 8.72 -2.88 16.68
N ARG A 92 9.01 -1.85 15.88
CA ARG A 92 8.41 -0.52 16.04
C ARG A 92 6.94 -0.53 15.63
N THR A 93 6.58 -1.21 14.55
CA THR A 93 5.18 -1.39 14.14
C THR A 93 4.34 -2.05 15.23
N LEU A 94 4.84 -3.11 15.87
CA LEU A 94 4.14 -3.79 16.97
C LEU A 94 3.95 -2.87 18.19
N GLU A 95 4.96 -2.07 18.53
CA GLU A 95 4.87 -1.09 19.62
C GLU A 95 3.80 -0.02 19.33
N ILE A 96 3.77 0.52 18.10
CA ILE A 96 2.75 1.49 17.67
C ILE A 96 1.35 0.86 17.74
N MET A 97 1.19 -0.39 17.30
CA MET A 97 -0.08 -1.12 17.39
C MET A 97 -0.55 -1.29 18.85
N GLU A 98 0.36 -1.62 19.77
CA GLU A 98 0.05 -1.75 21.19
C GLU A 98 -0.40 -0.40 21.78
N ILE A 99 0.33 0.68 21.49
CA ILE A 99 -0.04 2.04 21.92
C ILE A 99 -1.43 2.42 21.42
N LYS A 100 -1.76 2.15 20.15
CA LYS A 100 -3.08 2.43 19.55
C LYS A 100 -4.20 1.60 20.18
N ALA A 101 -3.90 0.38 20.63
CA ALA A 101 -4.89 -0.49 21.28
C ALA A 101 -5.17 -0.08 22.73
N GLU A 102 -4.20 0.51 23.41
CA GLU A 102 -4.29 0.93 24.82
C GLU A 102 -4.98 2.30 25.02
N HIS A 103 -5.07 3.11 23.97
CA HIS A 103 -5.61 4.47 24.04
C HIS A 103 -6.88 4.63 23.20
N SER A 104 -7.79 5.47 23.66
CA SER A 104 -8.93 5.86 22.85
C SER A 104 -8.50 6.77 21.69
N GLU A 105 -9.25 6.75 20.60
CA GLU A 105 -9.04 7.66 19.45
C GLU A 105 -8.95 9.12 19.90
N ARG A 106 -9.83 9.54 20.82
CA ARG A 106 -9.79 10.90 21.37
C ARG A 106 -8.44 11.21 22.04
N GLU A 107 -7.86 10.27 22.80
CA GLU A 107 -6.56 10.47 23.44
C GLU A 107 -5.45 10.55 22.39
N LEU A 108 -5.46 9.67 21.39
CA LEU A 108 -4.50 9.68 20.29
C LEU A 108 -4.47 11.03 19.57
N TYR A 109 -5.62 11.67 19.34
CA TYR A 109 -5.72 12.93 18.59
C TYR A 109 -5.74 14.21 19.43
N THR A 110 -5.64 14.11 20.76
CA THR A 110 -5.58 15.29 21.64
C THR A 110 -4.32 15.36 22.50
N ASN A 111 -3.59 14.25 22.63
CA ASN A 111 -2.28 14.21 23.28
C ASN A 111 -1.17 14.38 22.23
N GLU A 112 -0.35 15.40 22.37
CA GLU A 112 0.77 15.71 21.46
C GLU A 112 1.71 14.52 21.23
N HIS A 113 2.08 13.82 22.30
CA HIS A 113 3.02 12.70 22.21
C HIS A 113 2.41 11.51 21.46
N LEU A 114 1.17 11.14 21.78
CA LEU A 114 0.50 10.04 21.10
C LEU A 114 0.26 10.37 19.63
N LEU A 115 -0.15 11.61 19.32
CA LEU A 115 -0.33 12.04 17.95
C LEU A 115 0.99 12.05 17.16
N SER A 116 2.11 12.41 17.79
CA SER A 116 3.43 12.35 17.13
C SER A 116 3.82 10.92 16.72
N ILE A 117 3.36 9.90 17.46
CA ILE A 117 3.58 8.49 17.11
C ILE A 117 2.71 8.09 15.90
N ILE A 118 1.50 8.63 15.77
CA ILE A 118 0.66 8.41 14.57
C ILE A 118 1.31 9.06 13.35
N ILE A 119 1.86 10.26 13.50
CA ILE A 119 2.62 10.95 12.43
C ILE A 119 3.83 10.11 12.01
N GLU A 120 4.59 9.57 12.97
CA GLU A 120 5.71 8.65 12.70
C GLU A 120 5.27 7.40 11.91
N GLU A 121 4.15 6.78 12.28
CA GLU A 121 3.59 5.61 11.57
C GLU A 121 3.28 5.96 10.11
N HIS A 122 2.66 7.11 9.85
CA HIS A 122 2.37 7.58 8.50
C HIS A 122 3.63 7.83 7.68
N GLU A 123 4.62 8.51 8.25
CA GLU A 123 5.90 8.79 7.56
C GLU A 123 6.63 7.49 7.19
N MET A 124 6.62 6.51 8.10
CA MET A 124 7.17 5.19 7.85
C MET A 124 6.41 4.47 6.73
N ASN A 125 5.07 4.47 6.76
CA ASN A 125 4.24 3.83 5.74
C ASN A 125 4.43 4.47 4.36
N ILE A 126 4.40 5.81 4.27
CA ILE A 126 4.64 6.54 3.02
C ILE A 126 6.02 6.18 2.45
N THR A 127 7.06 6.10 3.30
CA THR A 127 8.40 5.71 2.86
C THR A 127 8.42 4.30 2.25
N PHE A 128 7.69 3.34 2.85
CA PHE A 128 7.57 1.99 2.30
C PHE A 128 6.82 1.95 0.97
N GLU A 129 5.72 2.69 0.86
CA GLU A 129 4.91 2.81 -0.35
C GLU A 129 5.72 3.43 -1.50
N GLU A 130 6.38 4.57 -1.26
CA GLU A 130 7.23 5.22 -2.26
C GLU A 130 8.37 4.32 -2.72
N THR A 131 8.99 3.59 -1.79
CA THR A 131 10.07 2.63 -2.10
C THR A 131 9.55 1.47 -2.94
N ALA A 132 8.37 0.94 -2.62
CA ALA A 132 7.73 -0.11 -3.40
C ALA A 132 7.39 0.37 -4.81
N TRP A 133 6.82 1.57 -4.97
CA TRP A 133 6.58 2.18 -6.28
C TRP A 133 7.85 2.44 -7.07
N HIS A 134 8.93 2.87 -6.42
CA HIS A 134 10.23 3.02 -7.06
C HIS A 134 10.77 1.67 -7.58
N ASN A 135 10.68 0.63 -6.77
CA ASN A 135 11.08 -0.73 -7.17
C ASN A 135 10.19 -1.28 -8.29
N ALA A 136 8.87 -1.07 -8.21
CA ALA A 136 7.92 -1.44 -9.24
C ALA A 136 8.23 -0.78 -10.58
N LYS A 137 8.62 0.50 -10.56
CA LYS A 137 9.07 1.22 -11.76
C LYS A 137 10.30 0.55 -12.38
N ARG A 138 11.28 0.17 -11.56
CA ARG A 138 12.48 -0.57 -12.03
C ARG A 138 12.14 -1.95 -12.60
N LEU A 139 11.12 -2.62 -12.08
CA LEU A 139 10.62 -3.89 -12.64
C LEU A 139 9.95 -3.64 -13.99
N ASN A 140 9.10 -2.61 -14.08
CA ASN A 140 8.42 -2.25 -15.32
C ASN A 140 9.40 -1.80 -16.41
N GLU A 141 10.43 -1.01 -16.08
CA GLU A 141 11.47 -0.60 -17.03
C GLU A 141 12.23 -1.79 -17.64
N LYS A 142 12.38 -2.89 -16.88
CA LYS A 142 13.07 -4.11 -17.35
C LYS A 142 12.17 -4.99 -18.20
N ALA A 143 10.90 -5.15 -17.81
CA ALA A 143 9.97 -6.08 -18.44
C ALA A 143 9.07 -5.43 -19.51
N ASN A 144 8.94 -4.10 -19.46
CA ASN A 144 8.14 -3.26 -20.37
C ASN A 144 6.69 -3.77 -20.51
N LEU A 145 6.03 -4.02 -19.36
CA LEU A 145 4.69 -4.61 -19.30
C LEU A 145 3.57 -3.56 -19.35
N VAL A 146 3.84 -2.37 -18.82
CA VAL A 146 2.91 -1.25 -18.69
C VAL A 146 3.55 0.00 -19.25
N ASP A 147 2.80 0.80 -20.02
CA ASP A 147 3.33 2.09 -20.48
C ASP A 147 3.46 3.10 -19.33
N GLU A 148 4.40 4.02 -19.45
CA GLU A 148 4.74 4.99 -18.40
C GLU A 148 3.53 5.83 -17.93
N VAL A 149 2.63 6.19 -18.86
CA VAL A 149 1.48 7.04 -18.52
C VAL A 149 0.49 6.26 -17.66
N THR A 150 0.17 5.03 -18.05
CA THR A 150 -0.69 4.14 -17.27
C THR A 150 -0.07 3.82 -15.91
N PHE A 151 1.23 3.54 -15.86
CA PHE A 151 1.94 3.24 -14.61
C PHE A 151 1.85 4.41 -13.62
N GLU A 152 2.20 5.63 -14.05
CA GLU A 152 2.18 6.80 -13.17
C GLU A 152 0.75 7.19 -12.74
N LEU A 153 -0.27 6.97 -13.58
CA LEU A 153 -1.67 7.17 -13.18
C LEU A 153 -2.07 6.26 -12.01
N ILE A 154 -1.78 4.97 -12.10
CA ILE A 154 -2.12 3.98 -11.06
C ILE A 154 -1.33 4.28 -9.78
N LYS A 155 -0.03 4.56 -9.90
CA LYS A 155 0.83 4.94 -8.77
C LYS A 155 0.31 6.17 -8.03
N ASN A 156 -0.04 7.23 -8.76
CA ASN A 156 -0.53 8.47 -8.16
C ASN A 156 -1.83 8.23 -7.40
N GLN A 157 -2.70 7.37 -7.92
CA GLN A 157 -3.92 6.99 -7.21
C GLN A 157 -3.63 6.14 -5.97
N GLY A 158 -2.71 5.18 -6.05
CA GLY A 158 -2.30 4.37 -4.91
C GLY A 158 -1.74 5.21 -3.75
N LEU A 159 -0.92 6.21 -4.07
CA LEU A 159 -0.32 7.12 -3.08
C LEU A 159 -1.28 8.18 -2.53
N ALA A 160 -2.34 8.54 -3.27
CA ALA A 160 -3.22 9.65 -2.90
C ALA A 160 -3.89 9.44 -1.53
N THR A 161 -4.32 8.22 -1.22
CA THR A 161 -4.97 7.91 0.05
C THR A 161 -4.03 8.12 1.23
N TYR A 162 -2.80 7.58 1.16
CA TYR A 162 -1.79 7.74 2.21
C TYR A 162 -1.46 9.20 2.47
N ASN A 163 -1.24 9.97 1.39
CA ASN A 163 -0.93 11.39 1.50
C ASN A 163 -2.09 12.18 2.11
N SER A 164 -3.34 11.90 1.69
CA SER A 164 -4.50 12.62 2.22
C SER A 164 -4.70 12.43 3.73
N ILE A 165 -4.56 11.19 4.22
CA ILE A 165 -4.70 10.89 5.65
C ILE A 165 -3.55 11.53 6.44
N TYR A 166 -2.32 11.43 5.94
CA TYR A 166 -1.16 12.06 6.57
C TYR A 166 -1.32 13.58 6.67
N GLU A 167 -1.75 14.25 5.61
CA GLU A 167 -1.96 15.70 5.60
C GLU A 167 -3.06 16.13 6.59
N GLU A 168 -4.14 15.36 6.69
CA GLU A 168 -5.22 15.60 7.66
C GLU A 168 -4.70 15.50 9.10
N ASP A 169 -3.98 14.42 9.43
CA ASP A 169 -3.45 14.18 10.77
C ASP A 169 -2.35 15.18 11.14
N LEU A 170 -1.49 15.56 10.18
CA LEU A 170 -0.46 16.58 10.37
C LEU A 170 -1.08 17.96 10.66
N ALA A 171 -2.21 18.27 10.03
CA ALA A 171 -2.96 19.49 10.31
C ALA A 171 -3.59 19.48 11.71
N ILE A 172 -4.00 18.31 12.23
CA ILE A 172 -4.46 18.15 13.62
C ILE A 172 -3.27 18.34 14.57
N TYR A 173 -2.14 17.68 14.31
CA TYR A 173 -0.92 17.77 15.11
C TYR A 173 -0.46 19.22 15.28
N SER A 174 -0.39 19.95 14.17
CA SER A 174 -0.02 21.37 14.16
C SER A 174 -0.93 22.22 15.06
N ARG A 175 -2.24 21.93 15.11
CA ARG A 175 -3.19 22.64 15.99
C ARG A 175 -2.97 22.29 17.46
N VAL A 176 -2.75 21.02 17.79
CA VAL A 176 -2.48 20.56 19.16
C VAL A 176 -1.21 21.23 19.69
N MET A 177 -0.13 21.24 18.89
CA MET A 177 1.12 21.95 19.22
C MET A 177 0.88 23.43 19.55
N HIS A 178 0.12 24.13 18.69
CA HIS A 178 -0.18 25.55 18.90
C HIS A 178 -1.03 25.82 20.14
N GLN A 179 -1.96 24.92 20.48
CA GLN A 179 -2.77 25.05 21.69
C GLN A 179 -1.95 24.82 22.95
N THR A 180 -1.09 23.80 22.97
CA THR A 180 -0.18 23.51 24.10
C THR A 180 0.77 24.68 24.37
N LEU A 181 1.28 25.33 23.33
CA LEU A 181 2.17 26.49 23.46
C LEU A 181 1.46 27.77 23.95
N GLN A 182 0.13 27.87 23.84
CA GLN A 182 -0.65 29.01 24.33
C GLN A 182 -1.09 28.86 25.80
N THR A 183 -1.01 27.65 26.36
CA THR A 183 -1.37 27.34 27.76
C THR A 183 -0.19 27.34 28.73
N VAL A 184 1.03 27.60 28.25
CA VAL A 184 2.27 27.78 29.05
C VAL A 184 2.61 29.26 29.17
#